data_AF-A0A2K4IBP6-F1
#
_entry.id   AF-A0A2K4IBP6-F1
#
_cell.length_a   1.000
_cell.length_b   1.000
_cell.length_c   1.000
_cell.angle_alpha   90.00
_cell.angle_beta   90.00
_cell.angle_gamma   90.00
#
_symmetry.space_group_name_H-M   'P 1'
#
loop_
_entity.id
_entity.type
_entity.pdbx_description
1 polymer ?
#
loop_
_entity_poly.entity_id
_entity_poly.type
_entity_poly.pdbx_seq_one_letter_code
_entity_poly.pdbx_strand_id
1 'polypeptide(L)'
;MIVNFDGRRDTTSGDKPNKPVKWTGSFVVTDASGNSLETLWEPNGVPRMNYQGARNRAKQVIESMKARLFEQHKQPIRKAAFTLTTR
;
A
#
# COMPACT_ATOMS: atom_id res chain seq x y z
N MET A 1 7.22 13.08 -4.03
CA MET A 1 7.76 12.15 -3.02
C MET A 1 7.30 10.72 -3.32
N ILE A 2 8.14 9.72 -3.04
CA ILE A 2 7.84 8.30 -3.19
C ILE A 2 7.99 7.58 -1.85
N VAL A 3 7.04 6.69 -1.52
CA VAL A 3 7.06 5.82 -0.33
C VAL A 3 7.00 4.38 -0.80
N ASN A 4 7.95 3.55 -0.39
CA ASN A 4 7.92 2.12 -0.66
C ASN A 4 7.85 1.34 0.66
N PHE A 5 7.00 0.33 0.70
CA PHE A 5 6.94 -0.65 1.78
C PHE A 5 7.16 -2.03 1.19
N ASP A 6 8.09 -2.80 1.75
CA ASP A 6 8.47 -4.13 1.26
C ASP A 6 7.90 -5.29 2.10
N GLY A 7 7.06 -4.98 3.09
CA GLY A 7 6.54 -5.95 4.06
C GLY A 7 7.23 -5.88 5.42
N ARG A 8 8.42 -5.26 5.51
CA ARG A 8 9.21 -5.16 6.73
C ARG A 8 9.56 -3.72 7.08
N ARG A 9 9.89 -2.89 6.09
CA ARG A 9 10.38 -1.52 6.27
C ARG A 9 9.72 -0.58 5.29
N ASP A 10 9.49 0.64 5.76
CA ASP A 10 9.13 1.76 4.90
C ASP A 10 10.40 2.50 4.49
N THR A 11 10.53 2.81 3.21
CA THR A 11 11.57 3.71 2.67
C THR A 11 10.89 4.89 1.99
N THR A 12 11.45 6.08 2.16
CA THR A 12 10.88 7.32 1.61
C THR A 12 11.94 8.10 0.86
N SER A 13 11.58 8.62 -0.32
CA SER A 13 12.42 9.52 -1.11
C SER A 13 11.72 10.86 -1.33
N GLY A 14 12.43 11.95 -1.00
CA GLY A 14 11.94 13.33 -1.04
C GLY A 14 11.29 13.81 0.27
N ASP A 15 10.87 15.08 0.27
CA ASP A 15 10.30 15.73 1.44
C ASP A 15 8.90 15.20 1.78
N LYS A 16 8.68 14.94 3.07
CA LYS A 16 7.40 14.47 3.62
C LYS A 16 6.39 15.63 3.62
N PRO A 17 5.34 15.60 2.79
CA PRO A 17 4.38 16.70 2.74
C PRO A 17 3.57 16.74 4.04
N ASN A 18 3.69 17.87 4.75
CA ASN A 18 2.86 18.18 5.91
C ASN A 18 1.45 18.65 5.50
N LYS A 19 1.31 19.20 4.28
CA LYS A 19 0.02 19.64 3.72
C LYS A 19 -0.68 18.48 2.99
N PRO A 20 -2.02 18.49 2.90
CA PRO A 20 -2.76 17.49 2.12
C PRO A 20 -2.45 17.58 0.62
N VAL A 21 -1.95 16.49 0.04
CA VAL A 21 -1.63 16.36 -1.39
C VAL A 21 -2.35 15.16 -2.00
N LYS A 22 -2.41 15.09 -3.33
CA LYS A 22 -2.91 13.90 -4.03
C LYS A 22 -1.89 12.77 -3.97
N TRP A 23 -2.37 11.55 -3.80
CA TRP A 23 -1.56 10.34 -3.76
C TRP A 23 -2.07 9.35 -4.80
N THR A 24 -1.14 8.72 -5.49
CA THR A 24 -1.37 7.47 -6.21
C THR A 24 -0.65 6.35 -5.49
N GLY A 25 -1.06 5.11 -5.74
CA GLY A 25 -0.44 3.97 -5.09
C GLY A 25 -0.65 2.66 -5.83
N SER A 26 0.30 1.75 -5.67
CA SER A 26 0.20 0.36 -6.09
C SER A 26 0.40 -0.55 -4.90
N PHE A 27 -0.37 -1.63 -4.84
CA PHE A 27 -0.42 -2.55 -3.71
C PHE A 27 -0.39 -3.97 -4.23
N VAL A 28 0.41 -4.82 -3.60
CA VAL A 28 0.49 -6.24 -3.92
C VAL A 28 0.60 -7.07 -2.65
N VAL A 29 -0.17 -8.16 -2.59
CA VAL A 29 -0.07 -9.19 -1.54
C VAL A 29 0.00 -10.54 -2.22
N THR A 30 0.97 -11.37 -1.85
CA THR A 30 1.20 -12.71 -2.40
C THR A 30 1.27 -13.73 -1.27
N ASP A 31 0.57 -14.86 -1.43
CA ASP A 31 0.61 -15.97 -0.49
C ASP A 31 1.79 -16.93 -0.77
N ALA A 32 1.94 -17.96 0.08
CA ALA A 32 2.99 -18.97 -0.07
C ALA A 32 2.83 -19.86 -1.32
N SER A 33 1.60 -20.01 -1.83
CA SER A 33 1.29 -20.80 -3.03
C SER A 33 1.50 -20.01 -4.34
N GLY A 34 1.73 -18.70 -4.25
CA GLY A 34 1.96 -17.82 -5.39
C GLY A 34 0.72 -17.04 -5.85
N ASN A 35 -0.44 -17.20 -5.20
CA ASN A 35 -1.61 -16.40 -5.51
C ASN A 35 -1.36 -14.95 -5.08
N SER A 36 -1.75 -14.00 -5.93
CA SER A 36 -1.53 -12.58 -5.67
C SER A 36 -2.81 -11.76 -5.82
N LEU A 37 -2.98 -10.79 -4.93
CA LEU A 37 -3.94 -9.70 -5.08
C LEU A 37 -3.20 -8.42 -5.37
N GLU A 38 -3.71 -7.65 -6.32
CA GLU A 38 -3.20 -6.34 -6.68
C GLU A 38 -4.32 -5.30 -6.61
N THR A 39 -3.99 -4.10 -6.14
CA THR A 39 -4.92 -2.97 -6.18
C THR A 39 -4.18 -1.67 -6.44
N LEU A 40 -4.90 -0.68 -6.96
CA LEU A 40 -4.35 0.62 -7.32
C LEU A 40 -5.16 1.73 -6.64
N TRP A 41 -4.43 2.78 -6.25
CA TRP A 41 -5.00 4.06 -5.87
C TRP A 41 -4.90 5.00 -7.05
N GLU A 42 -6.03 5.19 -7.71
CA GLU A 42 -6.14 6.08 -8.86
C GLU A 42 -6.03 7.56 -8.45
N PRO A 43 -5.47 8.44 -9.33
CA PRO A 43 -5.20 9.84 -9.01
C PRO A 43 -6.39 10.67 -8.51
N ASN A 44 -7.62 10.26 -8.87
CA ASN A 44 -8.86 10.93 -8.47
C ASN A 44 -9.71 10.08 -7.53
N GLY A 45 -9.32 8.83 -7.26
CA GLY A 45 -10.06 7.93 -6.38
C GLY A 45 -9.72 8.08 -4.89
N VAL A 46 -8.65 8.81 -4.58
CA VAL A 46 -8.12 8.94 -3.22
C VAL A 46 -8.20 10.39 -2.72
N PRO A 47 -8.80 10.63 -1.54
CA PRO A 47 -8.80 11.94 -0.89
C PRO A 47 -7.38 12.49 -0.68
N ARG A 48 -7.25 13.82 -0.72
CA ARG A 48 -5.98 14.48 -0.40
C ARG A 48 -5.62 14.24 1.07
N MET A 49 -4.37 13.92 1.34
CA MET A 49 -3.88 13.68 2.70
C MET A 49 -2.40 13.99 2.84
N ASN A 50 -1.95 14.22 4.06
CA ASN A 50 -0.54 14.36 4.37
C ASN A 50 0.15 12.98 4.32
N TYR A 51 1.48 12.98 4.49
CA TYR A 51 2.27 11.74 4.49
C TYR A 51 1.74 10.69 5.48
N GLN A 52 1.48 11.08 6.73
CA GLN A 52 1.07 10.13 7.78
C GLN A 52 -0.28 9.49 7.47
N GLY A 53 -1.24 10.28 6.97
CA GLY A 53 -2.54 9.80 6.53
C GLY A 53 -2.42 8.79 5.38
N ALA A 54 -1.60 9.12 4.36
CA ALA A 54 -1.35 8.25 3.21
C ALA A 54 -0.79 6.90 3.65
N ARG A 55 0.23 6.93 4.51
CA ARG A 55 0.87 5.73 5.05
C ARG A 55 -0.10 4.88 5.88
N ASN A 56 -0.87 5.48 6.78
CA ASN A 56 -1.80 4.74 7.64
C ASN A 56 -2.88 4.05 6.81
N ARG A 57 -3.46 4.76 5.84
CA ARG A 57 -4.49 4.20 4.95
C ARG A 57 -3.92 3.13 4.02
N ALA A 58 -2.69 3.28 3.55
CA ALA A 58 -2.02 2.27 2.72
C ALA A 58 -1.80 0.95 3.49
N LYS A 59 -1.45 1.04 4.77
CA LYS A 59 -1.35 -0.13 5.65
C LYS A 59 -2.70 -0.82 5.85
N GLN A 60 -3.78 -0.07 6.04
CA GLN A 60 -5.13 -0.65 6.13
C GLN A 60 -5.52 -1.40 4.86
N VAL A 61 -5.17 -0.88 3.67
CA VAL A 61 -5.41 -1.57 2.40
C VAL A 61 -4.64 -2.89 2.34
N ILE A 62 -3.36 -2.87 2.70
CA ILE A 62 -2.56 -4.11 2.75
C ILE A 62 -3.16 -5.14 3.71
N GLU A 63 -3.54 -4.74 4.93
CA GLU A 63 -4.12 -5.68 5.90
C GLU A 63 -5.45 -6.26 5.41
N SER A 64 -6.29 -5.45 4.74
CA SER A 64 -7.52 -5.93 4.11
C SER A 64 -7.22 -6.93 2.98
N MET A 65 -6.23 -6.65 2.13
CA MET A 65 -5.80 -7.57 1.06
C MET A 65 -5.25 -8.88 1.63
N LYS A 66 -4.46 -8.83 2.71
CA LYS A 66 -3.95 -10.02 3.40
C LYS A 66 -5.09 -10.87 3.94
N ALA A 67 -6.03 -10.26 4.67
CA ALA A 67 -7.19 -10.96 5.21
C ALA A 67 -7.98 -11.64 4.10
N ARG A 68 -8.29 -10.92 3.01
CA ARG A 68 -9.02 -11.46 1.86
C ARG A 68 -8.29 -12.62 1.19
N LEU A 69 -6.99 -12.49 0.92
CA LEU A 69 -6.22 -13.55 0.27
C LEU A 69 -6.10 -14.78 1.18
N PHE A 70 -5.86 -14.57 2.47
CA PHE A 70 -5.83 -15.64 3.47
C PHE A 70 -7.19 -16.33 3.58
N GLU A 71 -8.30 -15.58 3.57
CA GLU A 71 -9.64 -16.15 3.61
C GLU A 71 -9.94 -17.04 2.41
N GLN A 72 -9.51 -16.63 1.22
CA GLN A 72 -9.73 -17.34 -0.05
C GLN A 72 -8.90 -18.63 -0.18
N HIS A 73 -7.61 -18.58 0.17
CA HIS A 73 -6.69 -19.68 -0.11
C HIS A 73 -6.26 -20.45 1.15
N LYS A 74 -6.49 -19.90 2.35
CA LYS A 74 -6.03 -20.45 3.64
C LYS A 74 -4.51 -20.68 3.72
N GLN A 75 -3.76 -19.90 2.95
CA GLN A 75 -2.30 -19.97 2.87
C GLN A 75 -1.65 -18.79 3.60
N PRO A 76 -0.51 -18.99 4.27
CA PRO A 76 0.22 -17.90 4.90
C PRO A 76 0.69 -16.87 3.87
N ILE A 77 0.72 -15.60 4.27
CA ILE A 77 1.16 -14.50 3.41
C ILE A 77 2.68 -14.51 3.32
N ARG A 78 3.21 -14.55 2.10
CA ARG A 78 4.64 -14.53 1.81
C ARG A 78 5.17 -13.12 1.58
N LYS A 79 4.39 -12.29 0.89
CA LYS A 79 4.79 -10.92 0.49
C LYS A 79 3.62 -9.97 0.65
N ALA A 80 3.89 -8.76 1.12
CA ALA A 80 2.96 -7.65 1.10
C ALA A 80 3.74 -6.36 0.90
N ALA A 81 3.46 -5.63 -0.16
CA ALA A 81 4.22 -4.44 -0.52
C ALA A 81 3.31 -3.37 -1.11
N PHE A 82 3.69 -2.11 -0.92
CA PHE A 82 3.05 -1.00 -1.61
C PHE A 82 4.05 0.07 -2.02
N THR A 83 3.70 0.82 -3.06
CA THR A 83 4.38 2.04 -3.47
C THR A 83 3.38 3.18 -3.49
N LEU A 84 3.65 4.29 -2.83
CA LEU A 84 2.85 5.52 -2.90
C LEU A 84 3.66 6.62 -3.59
N THR A 85 3.00 7.38 -4.45
CA THR A 85 3.62 8.50 -5.15
C THR A 85 2.74 9.75 -4.99
N THR A 86 3.39 10.88 -4.79
CA THR A 86 2.75 12.20 -4.86
C THR A 86 3.57 13.10 -5.79
N ARG A 87 2.86 13.81 -6.68
CA ARG A 87 3.38 14.80 -7.63
C ARG A 87 2.99 16.20 -7.18
#